data_AF-X1MI23-F1
#
_entry.id   AF-X1MI23-F1
#
_cell.length_a   1.000
_cell.length_b   1.000
_cell.length_c   1.000
_cell.angle_alpha   90.00
_cell.angle_beta   90.00
_cell.angle_gamma   90.00
#
_symmetry.space_group_name_H-M   'P 1'
#
loop_
_entity.id
_entity.type
_entity.pdbx_description
1 polymer ?
#
loop_
_entity_poly.entity_id
_entity_poly.type
_entity_poly.pdbx_seq_one_letter_code
_entity_poly.pdbx_strand_id
1 'polypeptide(L)'
;GEGSVALGKDPRTSSDMIENCLTSGLLSGGCDVMKLGVVPTPAVSFAVRQFRAKAGIMITASHNPPEYNGIKFWGSDGMAYTPKQEEAIERIYFGKRMKSAAWDRIGKVEAIDVLPSYIDEIAGTVKLKRSYKVVVDCGNGAGSLVTPYLLRKLGCKVVTLNSQLDGFFPGRRLEPSPENLGELCSVVKSIGADLGIAHDGDADRAAAVDELGRVAQPDKLLGLISAHQIRRKKEVVVTTVDAGISQEQEHVVEGGLPSYWKKEFWLRERERTHSSSEARCKNDS
;
A
#
# COMPACT_ATOMS: atom_id res chain seq x y z
N GLY A 1 14.68 -21.07 6.12
CA GLY A 1 15.32 -20.56 7.34
C GLY A 1 14.37 -20.81 8.48
N GLU A 2 14.67 -20.34 9.68
CA GLU A 2 13.73 -20.45 10.80
C GLU A 2 12.87 -19.17 10.90
N GLY A 3 11.57 -19.33 11.13
CA GLY A 3 10.63 -18.24 11.35
C GLY A 3 9.37 -18.29 10.47
N SER A 4 8.41 -17.43 10.79
CA SER A 4 7.12 -17.33 10.10
C SER A 4 7.09 -16.20 9.06
N VAL A 5 6.36 -16.44 7.97
CA VAL A 5 6.14 -15.48 6.87
C VAL A 5 4.64 -15.24 6.72
N ALA A 6 4.23 -13.98 6.83
CA ALA A 6 2.86 -13.56 6.53
C ALA A 6 2.67 -13.46 5.01
N LEU A 7 1.73 -14.21 4.43
CA LEU A 7 1.50 -14.26 2.98
C LEU A 7 0.06 -13.82 2.67
N GLY A 8 -0.08 -12.65 2.06
CA GLY A 8 -1.36 -12.11 1.59
C GLY A 8 -1.40 -12.02 0.07
N LYS A 9 -2.62 -11.83 -0.46
CA LYS A 9 -2.85 -11.61 -1.89
C LYS A 9 -4.00 -10.64 -2.15
N ASP A 10 -4.03 -10.06 -3.34
CA ASP A 10 -5.22 -9.37 -3.87
C ASP A 10 -6.11 -10.38 -4.66
N PRO A 11 -7.31 -9.98 -5.16
CA PRO A 11 -8.25 -10.93 -5.78
C PRO A 11 -7.91 -11.31 -7.23
N ARG A 12 -6.71 -10.99 -7.75
CA ARG A 12 -6.32 -11.35 -9.13
C ARG A 12 -6.45 -12.85 -9.37
N THR A 13 -6.87 -13.21 -10.58
CA THR A 13 -7.13 -14.61 -10.97
C THR A 13 -5.89 -15.51 -10.88
N SER A 14 -4.69 -14.94 -11.02
CA SER A 14 -3.41 -15.67 -10.91
C SER A 14 -2.88 -15.79 -9.47
N SER A 15 -3.50 -15.11 -8.50
CA SER A 15 -2.96 -15.02 -7.13
C SER A 15 -2.97 -16.36 -6.38
N ASP A 16 -3.98 -17.21 -6.58
CA ASP A 16 -4.04 -18.54 -5.94
C ASP A 16 -2.91 -19.46 -6.40
N MET A 17 -2.58 -19.40 -7.69
CA MET A 17 -1.48 -20.19 -8.25
C MET A 17 -0.13 -19.72 -7.69
N ILE A 18 0.10 -18.41 -7.63
CA ILE A 18 1.34 -17.83 -7.08
C ILE A 18 1.45 -18.11 -5.57
N GLU A 19 0.35 -18.00 -4.81
CA GLU A 19 0.32 -18.28 -3.36
C GLU A 19 0.75 -19.72 -3.06
N ASN A 20 0.27 -20.68 -3.85
CA ASN A 20 0.64 -22.08 -3.67
C ASN A 20 2.12 -22.34 -4.02
N CYS A 21 2.64 -21.72 -5.08
CA CYS A 21 4.06 -21.79 -5.43
C CYS A 21 4.96 -21.21 -4.32
N LEU A 22 4.63 -20.01 -3.83
CA LEU A 22 5.36 -19.35 -2.74
C LEU A 22 5.29 -20.15 -1.45
N THR A 23 4.11 -20.65 -1.10
CA THR A 23 3.92 -21.52 0.08
C THR A 23 4.84 -22.73 -0.02
N SER A 24 4.81 -23.47 -1.15
CA SER A 24 5.67 -24.63 -1.36
C SER A 24 7.16 -24.30 -1.20
N GLY A 25 7.62 -23.23 -1.84
CA GLY A 25 9.00 -22.77 -1.75
C GLY A 25 9.42 -22.43 -0.31
N LEU A 26 8.60 -21.68 0.42
CA LEU A 26 8.86 -21.29 1.81
C LEU A 26 8.93 -22.50 2.76
N LEU A 27 7.97 -23.42 2.65
CA LEU A 27 7.93 -24.64 3.46
C LEU A 27 9.16 -25.52 3.18
N SER A 28 9.55 -25.68 1.92
CA SER A 28 10.74 -26.43 1.52
C SER A 28 12.04 -25.81 2.06
N GLY A 29 12.05 -24.50 2.29
CA GLY A 29 13.14 -23.78 2.93
C GLY A 29 13.13 -23.88 4.46
N GLY A 30 12.08 -24.43 5.07
CA GLY A 30 11.90 -24.58 6.53
C GLY A 30 11.16 -23.41 7.21
N CYS A 31 10.60 -22.47 6.44
CA CYS A 31 9.83 -21.36 7.01
C CYS A 31 8.36 -21.77 7.21
N ASP A 32 7.76 -21.31 8.31
CA ASP A 32 6.31 -21.42 8.50
C ASP A 32 5.58 -20.33 7.70
N VAL A 33 4.39 -20.64 7.19
CA VAL A 33 3.60 -19.73 6.34
C VAL A 33 2.25 -19.46 6.99
N MET A 34 1.97 -18.17 7.22
CA MET A 34 0.69 -17.67 7.67
C MET A 34 -0.07 -17.13 6.46
N LYS A 35 -0.99 -17.91 5.89
CA LYS A 35 -1.84 -17.48 4.78
C LYS A 35 -2.92 -16.54 5.30
N LEU A 36 -2.89 -15.29 4.83
CA LEU A 36 -3.85 -14.25 5.21
C LEU A 36 -5.10 -14.24 4.32
N GLY A 37 -5.05 -14.94 3.18
CA GLY A 37 -6.10 -14.87 2.16
C GLY A 37 -6.07 -13.55 1.40
N VAL A 38 -7.23 -13.15 0.87
CA VAL A 38 -7.36 -11.85 0.18
C VAL A 38 -7.39 -10.73 1.22
N VAL A 39 -6.40 -9.84 1.18
CA VAL A 39 -6.26 -8.73 2.13
C VAL A 39 -5.68 -7.50 1.43
N PRO A 40 -5.95 -6.27 1.91
CA PRO A 40 -5.23 -5.10 1.43
C PRO A 40 -3.72 -5.23 1.67
N THR A 41 -2.90 -4.68 0.78
CA THR A 41 -1.44 -4.58 0.95
C THR A 41 -1.02 -4.07 2.34
N PRO A 42 -1.60 -2.98 2.90
CA PRO A 42 -1.22 -2.53 4.25
C PRO A 42 -1.55 -3.52 5.37
N ALA A 43 -2.52 -4.43 5.17
CA ALA A 43 -2.83 -5.46 6.16
C ALA A 43 -1.73 -6.52 6.29
N VAL A 44 -0.91 -6.74 5.25
CA VAL A 44 0.28 -7.61 5.33
C VAL A 44 1.32 -7.02 6.29
N SER A 45 1.63 -5.73 6.15
CA SER A 45 2.54 -5.03 7.07
C SER A 45 2.03 -5.07 8.52
N PHE A 46 0.72 -4.86 8.71
CA PHE A 46 0.07 -5.00 10.01
C PHE A 46 0.22 -6.41 10.58
N ALA A 47 -0.06 -7.45 9.77
CA ALA A 47 0.08 -8.85 10.17
C ALA A 47 1.51 -9.20 10.60
N VAL A 48 2.52 -8.70 9.87
CA VAL A 48 3.93 -8.90 10.22
C VAL A 48 4.21 -8.40 11.63
N ARG A 49 3.75 -7.19 11.97
CA ARG A 49 3.96 -6.60 13.29
C ARG A 49 3.14 -7.31 14.37
N GLN A 50 1.88 -7.61 14.08
CA GLN A 50 0.95 -8.24 15.01
C GLN A 50 1.42 -9.64 15.44
N PHE A 51 1.86 -10.45 14.48
CA PHE A 51 2.28 -11.84 14.72
C PHE A 51 3.80 -12.00 14.87
N ARG A 52 4.55 -10.88 14.89
CA ARG A 52 6.02 -10.85 14.95
C ARG A 52 6.66 -11.74 13.88
N ALA A 53 6.08 -11.73 12.68
CA ALA A 53 6.57 -12.48 11.54
C ALA A 53 7.98 -12.01 11.16
N LYS A 54 8.79 -12.91 10.61
CA LYS A 54 10.14 -12.55 10.13
C LYS A 54 10.09 -11.79 8.80
N ALA A 55 9.05 -12.01 8.01
CA ALA A 55 8.82 -11.30 6.76
C ALA A 55 7.33 -11.29 6.41
N GLY A 56 6.95 -10.36 5.54
CA GLY A 56 5.65 -10.34 4.86
C GLY A 56 5.83 -10.44 3.35
N ILE A 57 4.87 -11.05 2.69
CA ILE A 57 4.80 -11.15 1.23
C ILE A 57 3.37 -10.82 0.80
N MET A 58 3.24 -9.94 -0.19
CA MET A 58 1.97 -9.62 -0.82
C MET A 58 2.02 -9.98 -2.30
N ILE A 59 1.06 -10.78 -2.75
CA ILE A 59 0.87 -11.11 -4.17
C ILE A 59 -0.10 -10.10 -4.77
N THR A 60 0.41 -9.23 -5.62
CA THR A 60 -0.37 -8.16 -6.25
C THR A 60 0.41 -7.49 -7.38
N ALA A 61 -0.31 -6.91 -8.34
CA ALA A 61 0.20 -5.87 -9.23
C ALA A 61 -0.49 -4.50 -9.03
N SER A 62 -0.95 -4.20 -7.81
CA SER A 62 -1.57 -2.92 -7.42
C SER A 62 -2.66 -2.49 -8.40
N HIS A 63 -2.46 -1.39 -9.13
CA HIS A 63 -3.40 -0.79 -10.07
C HIS A 63 -3.25 -1.27 -11.52
N ASN A 64 -2.29 -2.17 -11.82
CA ASN A 64 -2.08 -2.67 -13.17
C ASN A 64 -3.29 -3.49 -13.68
N PRO A 65 -3.47 -3.62 -15.01
CA PRO A 65 -4.54 -4.43 -15.60
C PRO A 65 -4.61 -5.88 -15.08
N PRO A 66 -5.76 -6.59 -15.25
CA PRO A 66 -6.02 -7.90 -14.66
C PRO A 66 -4.96 -8.98 -14.96
N GLU A 67 -4.36 -8.94 -16.14
CA GLU A 67 -3.37 -9.91 -16.63
C GLU A 67 -2.01 -9.83 -15.91
N TYR A 68 -1.74 -8.73 -15.20
CA TYR A 68 -0.51 -8.55 -14.43
C TYR A 68 -0.64 -9.14 -13.03
N ASN A 69 0.47 -9.61 -12.46
CA ASN A 69 0.63 -9.90 -11.04
C ASN A 69 2.09 -9.67 -10.64
N GLY A 70 2.37 -9.69 -9.34
CA GLY A 70 3.69 -9.37 -8.79
C GLY A 70 3.82 -9.81 -7.34
N ILE A 71 4.99 -9.56 -6.76
CA ILE A 71 5.31 -9.93 -5.38
C ILE A 71 6.00 -8.74 -4.72
N LYS A 72 5.42 -8.25 -3.62
CA LYS A 72 6.00 -7.22 -2.73
C LYS A 72 6.49 -7.89 -1.44
N PHE A 73 7.56 -7.38 -0.84
CA PHE A 73 8.18 -7.94 0.38
C PHE A 73 8.22 -6.93 1.52
N TRP A 74 8.06 -7.43 2.77
CA TRP A 74 8.18 -6.65 4.01
C TRP A 74 9.17 -7.30 4.97
N GLY A 75 9.96 -6.46 5.64
CA GLY A 75 10.85 -6.85 6.74
C GLY A 75 10.09 -7.13 8.01
N SER A 76 10.76 -7.74 8.99
CA SER A 76 10.19 -8.01 10.33
C SER A 76 9.79 -6.74 11.10
N ASP A 77 10.27 -5.57 10.68
CA ASP A 77 9.87 -4.26 11.19
C ASP A 77 8.55 -3.75 10.59
N GLY A 78 7.99 -4.48 9.61
CA GLY A 78 6.78 -4.09 8.89
C GLY A 78 7.03 -3.06 7.78
N MET A 79 8.28 -2.76 7.44
CA MET A 79 8.62 -1.86 6.33
C MET A 79 8.80 -2.65 5.03
N ALA A 80 8.43 -2.03 3.91
CA ALA A 80 8.70 -2.61 2.60
C ALA A 80 10.22 -2.80 2.40
N TYR A 81 10.60 -3.82 1.64
CA TYR A 81 11.99 -4.06 1.31
C TYR A 81 12.58 -2.87 0.54
N THR A 82 13.82 -2.53 0.86
CA THR A 82 14.62 -1.58 0.10
C THR A 82 15.18 -2.25 -1.16
N PRO A 83 15.59 -1.48 -2.18
CA PRO A 83 16.21 -2.03 -3.39
C PRO A 83 17.38 -2.98 -3.09
N LYS A 84 18.22 -2.63 -2.10
CA LYS A 84 19.34 -3.48 -1.67
C LYS A 84 18.90 -4.84 -1.10
N GLN A 85 17.74 -4.90 -0.43
CA GLN A 85 17.17 -6.14 0.08
C GLN A 85 16.55 -6.97 -1.06
N GLU A 86 15.91 -6.32 -2.04
CA GLU A 86 15.39 -6.97 -3.24
C GLU A 86 16.53 -7.58 -4.08
N GLU A 87 17.60 -6.82 -4.33
CA GLU A 87 18.83 -7.30 -4.98
C GLU A 87 19.45 -8.50 -4.26
N ALA A 88 19.27 -8.63 -2.93
CA ALA A 88 19.73 -9.79 -2.18
C ALA A 88 18.89 -11.04 -2.50
N ILE A 89 17.58 -10.89 -2.67
CA ILE A 89 16.69 -11.97 -3.12
C ILE A 89 17.08 -12.39 -4.54
N GLU A 90 17.27 -11.45 -5.45
CA GLU A 90 17.66 -11.72 -6.84
C GLU A 90 18.98 -12.49 -6.91
N ARG A 91 20.00 -12.08 -6.15
CA ARG A 91 21.28 -12.79 -6.08
C ARG A 91 21.12 -14.23 -5.59
N ILE A 92 20.22 -14.48 -4.63
CA ILE A 92 19.93 -15.85 -4.16
C ILE A 92 19.25 -16.65 -5.28
N TYR A 93 18.26 -16.06 -5.95
CA TYR A 93 17.51 -16.70 -7.02
C TYR A 93 18.39 -17.06 -8.22
N PHE A 94 19.07 -16.06 -8.81
CA PHE A 94 19.95 -16.27 -9.98
C PHE A 94 21.18 -17.11 -9.64
N GLY A 95 21.69 -16.97 -8.41
CA GLY A 95 22.78 -17.79 -7.90
C GLY A 95 22.37 -19.23 -7.54
N LYS A 96 21.08 -19.57 -7.62
CA LYS A 96 20.51 -20.86 -7.19
C LYS A 96 20.92 -21.26 -5.77
N ARG A 97 21.02 -20.27 -4.87
CA ARG A 97 21.49 -20.43 -3.48
C ARG A 97 20.32 -20.57 -2.48
N MET A 98 19.20 -21.13 -2.93
CA MET A 98 18.05 -21.38 -2.07
C MET A 98 18.45 -22.39 -0.98
N LYS A 99 17.96 -22.17 0.24
CA LYS A 99 18.13 -23.12 1.33
C LYS A 99 17.07 -24.22 1.21
N SER A 100 17.45 -25.46 1.52
CA SER A 100 16.53 -26.58 1.66
C SER A 100 16.54 -27.07 3.10
N ALA A 101 15.36 -27.30 3.65
CA ALA A 101 15.21 -27.93 4.96
C ALA A 101 15.40 -29.45 4.87
N ALA A 102 15.82 -30.05 5.98
CA ALA A 102 15.75 -31.50 6.15
C ALA A 102 14.28 -31.96 6.22
N TRP A 103 14.03 -33.25 5.95
CA TRP A 103 12.69 -33.82 5.88
C TRP A 103 11.86 -33.63 7.15
N ASP A 104 12.51 -33.58 8.31
CA ASP A 104 11.93 -33.40 9.65
C ASP A 104 11.85 -31.91 10.07
N ARG A 105 12.25 -31.00 9.19
CA ARG A 105 12.30 -29.54 9.41
C ARG A 105 11.53 -28.75 8.34
N ILE A 106 10.68 -29.41 7.56
CA ILE A 106 9.76 -28.73 6.64
C ILE A 106 8.82 -27.84 7.45
N GLY A 107 8.61 -26.62 6.97
CA GLY A 107 7.73 -25.66 7.63
C GLY A 107 6.26 -26.10 7.65
N LYS A 108 5.43 -25.37 8.39
CA LYS A 108 3.99 -25.57 8.49
C LYS A 108 3.22 -24.42 7.85
N VAL A 109 2.00 -24.70 7.41
CA VAL A 109 1.08 -23.69 6.89
C VAL A 109 -0.13 -23.57 7.81
N GLU A 110 -0.51 -22.33 8.11
CA GLU A 110 -1.74 -22.01 8.83
C GLU A 110 -2.48 -20.88 8.11
N ALA A 111 -3.81 -20.90 8.18
CA ALA A 111 -4.65 -19.82 7.68
C ALA A 111 -5.01 -18.88 8.85
N ILE A 112 -4.85 -17.57 8.66
CA ILE A 112 -5.11 -16.56 9.68
C ILE A 112 -6.03 -15.49 9.09
N ASP A 113 -7.16 -15.24 9.76
CA ASP A 113 -7.99 -14.07 9.46
C ASP A 113 -7.50 -12.85 10.26
N VAL A 114 -6.76 -11.98 9.59
CA VAL A 114 -6.20 -10.76 10.19
C VAL A 114 -7.15 -9.56 10.10
N LEU A 115 -8.15 -9.60 9.22
CA LEU A 115 -8.96 -8.44 8.88
C LEU A 115 -9.76 -7.86 10.06
N PRO A 116 -10.37 -8.67 10.95
CA PRO A 116 -11.05 -8.13 12.13
C PRO A 116 -10.12 -7.30 13.02
N SER A 117 -8.92 -7.82 13.30
CA SER A 117 -7.92 -7.09 14.13
C SER A 117 -7.43 -5.82 13.43
N TYR A 118 -7.24 -5.88 12.11
CA TYR A 118 -6.83 -4.73 11.30
C TYR A 118 -7.90 -3.63 11.29
N ILE A 119 -9.17 -4.00 11.11
CA ILE A 119 -10.30 -3.06 11.18
C ILE A 119 -10.41 -2.43 12.58
N ASP A 120 -10.23 -3.22 13.63
CA ASP A 120 -10.35 -2.77 15.02
C ASP A 120 -9.24 -1.80 15.40
N GLU A 121 -8.00 -2.08 14.99
CA GLU A 121 -6.87 -1.17 15.19
C GLU A 121 -7.15 0.19 14.53
N ILE A 122 -7.57 0.21 13.26
CA ILE A 122 -7.87 1.46 12.55
C ILE A 122 -9.04 2.19 13.21
N ALA A 123 -10.12 1.48 13.53
CA ALA A 123 -11.29 2.06 14.17
C ALA A 123 -10.95 2.71 15.53
N GLY A 124 -9.98 2.14 16.27
CA GLY A 124 -9.49 2.70 17.53
C GLY A 124 -8.75 4.04 17.39
N THR A 125 -8.28 4.40 16.19
CA THR A 125 -7.51 5.64 15.97
C THR A 125 -8.38 6.87 15.72
N VAL A 126 -9.65 6.70 15.37
CA VAL A 126 -10.52 7.78 14.91
C VAL A 126 -11.86 7.80 15.64
N LYS A 127 -12.35 9.00 15.96
CA LYS A 127 -13.69 9.21 16.49
C LYS A 127 -14.42 10.22 15.62
N LEU A 128 -15.52 9.79 15.00
CA LEU A 128 -16.34 10.65 14.15
C LEU A 128 -17.22 11.56 15.03
N LYS A 129 -17.39 12.82 14.59
CA LYS A 129 -18.23 13.80 15.29
C LYS A 129 -19.72 13.58 15.07
N ARG A 130 -20.08 12.97 13.95
CA ARG A 130 -21.44 12.63 13.53
C ARG A 130 -21.42 11.41 12.61
N SER A 131 -22.59 10.86 12.31
CA SER A 131 -22.74 9.90 11.21
C SER A 131 -22.60 10.64 9.87
N TYR A 132 -21.82 10.05 8.96
CA TYR A 132 -21.65 10.50 7.58
C TYR A 132 -22.26 9.49 6.62
N LYS A 133 -22.80 9.96 5.50
CA LYS A 133 -23.19 9.14 4.35
C LYS A 133 -22.02 9.08 3.37
N VAL A 134 -21.43 7.90 3.21
CA VAL A 134 -20.22 7.70 2.41
C VAL A 134 -20.47 6.71 1.27
N VAL A 135 -20.04 7.06 0.06
CA VAL A 135 -19.99 6.13 -1.07
C VAL A 135 -18.58 5.56 -1.17
N VAL A 136 -18.44 4.24 -1.26
CA VAL A 136 -17.13 3.57 -1.33
C VAL A 136 -17.05 2.77 -2.62
N ASP A 137 -16.08 3.10 -3.47
CA ASP A 137 -15.75 2.33 -4.67
C ASP A 137 -14.46 1.53 -4.44
N CYS A 138 -14.58 0.22 -4.32
CA CYS A 138 -13.42 -0.65 -4.07
C CYS A 138 -12.76 -1.20 -5.35
N GLY A 139 -13.24 -0.84 -6.54
CA GLY A 139 -12.67 -1.27 -7.82
C GLY A 139 -12.58 -2.79 -7.98
N ASN A 140 -13.47 -3.55 -7.33
CA ASN A 140 -13.44 -5.02 -7.21
C ASN A 140 -12.21 -5.60 -6.50
N GLY A 141 -11.41 -4.74 -5.87
CA GLY A 141 -10.15 -5.06 -5.21
C GLY A 141 -10.28 -5.44 -3.74
N ALA A 142 -9.13 -5.62 -3.10
CA ALA A 142 -9.01 -6.09 -1.72
C ALA A 142 -9.65 -5.15 -0.68
N GLY A 143 -9.76 -3.86 -0.98
CA GLY A 143 -10.43 -2.87 -0.12
C GLY A 143 -11.90 -3.19 0.18
N SER A 144 -12.53 -4.02 -0.67
CA SER A 144 -13.91 -4.50 -0.52
C SER A 144 -14.17 -5.21 0.82
N LEU A 145 -13.13 -5.85 1.38
CA LEU A 145 -13.21 -6.60 2.63
C LEU A 145 -12.97 -5.74 3.88
N VAL A 146 -12.58 -4.46 3.72
CA VAL A 146 -12.18 -3.60 4.85
C VAL A 146 -12.99 -2.32 4.88
N THR A 147 -12.84 -1.44 3.89
CA THR A 147 -13.31 -0.05 3.98
C THR A 147 -14.82 0.07 4.23
N PRO A 148 -15.70 -0.70 3.54
CA PRO A 148 -17.13 -0.66 3.82
C PRO A 148 -17.47 -1.08 5.26
N TYR A 149 -16.80 -2.09 5.80
CA TYR A 149 -17.04 -2.60 7.16
C TYR A 149 -16.48 -1.66 8.23
N LEU A 150 -15.28 -1.12 8.02
CA LEU A 150 -14.66 -0.12 8.87
C LEU A 150 -15.56 1.11 9.03
N LEU A 151 -16.05 1.67 7.91
CA LEU A 151 -16.90 2.87 7.96
C LEU A 151 -18.25 2.59 8.63
N ARG A 152 -18.86 1.42 8.39
CA ARG A 152 -20.07 1.00 9.13
C ARG A 152 -19.81 0.88 10.62
N LYS A 153 -18.68 0.27 11.02
CA LYS A 153 -18.25 0.16 12.43
C LYS A 153 -18.07 1.53 13.08
N LEU A 154 -17.61 2.53 12.34
CA LEU A 154 -17.50 3.93 12.77
C LEU A 154 -18.84 4.69 12.80
N GLY A 155 -19.95 4.08 12.40
CA GLY A 155 -21.29 4.68 12.43
C GLY A 155 -21.69 5.43 11.15
N CYS A 156 -20.98 5.23 10.04
CA CYS A 156 -21.36 5.80 8.74
C CYS A 156 -22.49 5.00 8.07
N LYS A 157 -23.30 5.71 7.29
CA LYS A 157 -24.21 5.10 6.30
C LYS A 157 -23.41 4.86 5.02
N VAL A 158 -23.18 3.60 4.68
CA VAL A 158 -22.27 3.23 3.58
C VAL A 158 -23.05 2.69 2.39
N VAL A 159 -22.82 3.30 1.22
CA VAL A 159 -23.22 2.78 -0.10
C VAL A 159 -21.96 2.32 -0.81
N THR A 160 -21.99 1.14 -1.40
CA THR A 160 -20.81 0.54 -2.07
C THR A 160 -21.00 0.49 -3.57
N LEU A 161 -19.93 0.78 -4.30
CA LEU A 161 -19.74 0.51 -5.72
C LEU A 161 -18.60 -0.49 -5.85
N ASN A 162 -18.68 -1.40 -6.83
CA ASN A 162 -17.57 -2.29 -7.19
C ASN A 162 -16.91 -2.96 -5.97
N SER A 163 -17.71 -3.42 -5.00
CA SER A 163 -17.22 -3.96 -3.71
C SER A 163 -17.45 -5.47 -3.57
N GLN A 164 -17.76 -6.14 -4.67
CA GLN A 164 -17.64 -7.57 -4.86
C GLN A 164 -16.22 -7.87 -5.35
N LEU A 165 -15.55 -8.85 -4.74
CA LEU A 165 -14.23 -9.28 -5.22
C LEU A 165 -14.36 -9.90 -6.61
N ASP A 166 -13.59 -9.38 -7.56
CA ASP A 166 -13.54 -9.91 -8.91
C ASP A 166 -12.17 -9.59 -9.54
N GLY A 167 -11.37 -10.62 -9.77
CA GLY A 167 -10.04 -10.51 -10.36
C GLY A 167 -10.01 -10.08 -11.83
N PHE A 168 -11.18 -9.97 -12.48
CA PHE A 168 -11.32 -9.36 -13.82
C PHE A 168 -11.54 -7.85 -13.76
N PHE A 169 -11.81 -7.30 -12.57
CA PHE A 169 -11.99 -5.85 -12.33
C PHE A 169 -13.01 -5.18 -13.29
N PRO A 170 -14.26 -5.68 -13.38
CA PRO A 170 -15.23 -5.21 -14.37
C PRO A 170 -15.76 -3.79 -14.11
N GLY A 171 -15.72 -3.31 -12.87
CA GLY A 171 -16.34 -2.04 -12.49
C GLY A 171 -15.67 -0.81 -13.08
N ARG A 172 -14.34 -0.79 -13.09
CA ARG A 172 -13.52 0.28 -13.67
C ARG A 172 -12.06 -0.14 -13.70
N ARG A 173 -11.23 0.67 -14.38
CA ARG A 173 -9.78 0.58 -14.22
C ARG A 173 -9.40 0.87 -12.75
N LEU A 174 -8.42 0.10 -12.27
CA LEU A 174 -8.07 0.06 -10.86
C LEU A 174 -7.46 1.36 -10.34
N GLU A 175 -6.67 2.06 -11.15
CA GLU A 175 -6.11 3.35 -10.75
C GLU A 175 -7.23 4.36 -10.45
N PRO A 176 -7.35 4.89 -9.22
CA PRO A 176 -8.42 5.79 -8.83
C PRO A 176 -8.14 7.22 -9.28
N SER A 177 -7.92 7.40 -10.59
CA SER A 177 -7.72 8.70 -11.23
C SER A 177 -9.05 9.38 -11.54
N PRO A 178 -9.10 10.71 -11.73
CA PRO A 178 -10.34 11.41 -12.05
C PRO A 178 -11.10 10.83 -13.25
N GLU A 179 -10.40 10.32 -14.27
CA GLU A 179 -11.01 9.70 -15.44
C GLU A 179 -11.74 8.40 -15.11
N ASN A 180 -11.28 7.65 -14.11
CA ASN A 180 -11.85 6.37 -13.72
C ASN A 180 -12.94 6.48 -12.63
N LEU A 181 -13.13 7.67 -12.04
CA LEU A 181 -14.05 7.89 -10.90
C LEU A 181 -15.38 8.56 -11.28
N GLY A 182 -15.71 8.64 -12.58
CA GLY A 182 -16.93 9.31 -13.06
C GLY A 182 -18.22 8.79 -12.44
N GLU A 183 -18.34 7.46 -12.27
CA GLU A 183 -19.51 6.84 -11.62
C GLU A 183 -19.59 7.22 -10.14
N LEU A 184 -18.49 7.11 -9.40
CA LEU A 184 -18.42 7.51 -7.99
C LEU A 184 -18.86 8.97 -7.81
N CYS A 185 -18.32 9.89 -8.63
CA CYS A 185 -18.70 11.30 -8.63
C CYS A 185 -20.19 11.51 -8.87
N SER A 186 -20.76 10.79 -9.84
CA SER A 186 -22.17 10.88 -10.18
C SER A 186 -23.07 10.36 -9.06
N VAL A 187 -22.72 9.22 -8.46
CA VAL A 187 -23.49 8.61 -7.36
C VAL A 187 -23.44 9.48 -6.11
N VAL A 188 -22.27 10.01 -5.74
CA VAL A 188 -22.10 10.91 -4.59
C VAL A 188 -23.07 12.10 -4.69
N LYS A 189 -23.10 12.79 -5.84
CA LYS A 189 -24.03 13.91 -6.08
C LYS A 189 -25.48 13.45 -6.05
N SER A 190 -25.80 12.37 -6.76
CA SER A 190 -27.18 11.92 -6.97
C SER A 190 -27.87 11.52 -5.68
N ILE A 191 -27.13 10.95 -4.73
CA ILE A 191 -27.69 10.51 -3.45
C ILE A 191 -27.45 11.52 -2.33
N GLY A 192 -26.80 12.65 -2.60
CA GLY A 192 -26.39 13.63 -1.59
C GLY A 192 -25.52 13.00 -0.50
N ALA A 193 -24.48 12.25 -0.89
CA ALA A 193 -23.51 11.72 0.07
C ALA A 193 -22.55 12.82 0.55
N ASP A 194 -22.06 12.70 1.78
CA ASP A 194 -21.10 13.65 2.37
C ASP A 194 -19.70 13.49 1.77
N LEU A 195 -19.36 12.29 1.29
CA LEU A 195 -18.03 11.94 0.79
C LEU A 195 -18.09 10.69 -0.10
N GLY A 196 -17.25 10.63 -1.12
CA GLY A 196 -16.87 9.42 -1.83
C GLY A 196 -15.42 9.00 -1.53
N ILE A 197 -15.17 7.70 -1.42
CA ILE A 197 -13.83 7.12 -1.25
C ILE A 197 -13.63 6.06 -2.33
N ALA A 198 -12.48 6.08 -3.01
CA ALA A 198 -12.10 5.04 -3.96
C ALA A 198 -10.75 4.42 -3.60
N HIS A 199 -10.61 3.11 -3.82
CA HIS A 199 -9.34 2.38 -3.67
C HIS A 199 -8.80 1.86 -5.00
N ASP A 200 -7.50 1.60 -5.05
CA ASP A 200 -6.91 0.75 -6.09
C ASP A 200 -7.03 -0.75 -5.76
N GLY A 201 -6.48 -1.62 -6.62
CA GLY A 201 -6.73 -3.06 -6.58
C GLY A 201 -6.32 -3.75 -5.27
N ASP A 202 -5.20 -3.33 -4.67
CA ASP A 202 -4.69 -3.84 -3.40
C ASP A 202 -4.90 -2.88 -2.22
N ALA A 203 -5.61 -1.78 -2.46
CA ALA A 203 -6.05 -0.80 -1.47
C ALA A 203 -4.92 -0.22 -0.61
N ASP A 204 -3.74 0.01 -1.19
CA ASP A 204 -2.70 0.85 -0.59
C ASP A 204 -2.86 2.35 -0.93
N ARG A 205 -3.69 2.67 -1.93
CA ARG A 205 -4.09 4.05 -2.28
C ARG A 205 -5.55 4.32 -1.96
N ALA A 206 -5.84 5.58 -1.69
CA ALA A 206 -7.20 6.09 -1.58
C ALA A 206 -7.33 7.43 -2.31
N ALA A 207 -8.42 7.59 -3.07
CA ALA A 207 -8.87 8.87 -3.60
C ALA A 207 -10.15 9.30 -2.87
N ALA A 208 -10.38 10.60 -2.80
CA ALA A 208 -11.57 11.17 -2.18
C ALA A 208 -12.35 12.01 -3.18
N VAL A 209 -13.67 12.01 -3.03
CA VAL A 209 -14.61 12.79 -3.83
C VAL A 209 -15.49 13.59 -2.88
N ASP A 210 -15.57 14.90 -3.06
CA ASP A 210 -16.39 15.76 -2.21
C ASP A 210 -17.90 15.62 -2.50
N GLU A 211 -18.74 16.26 -1.68
CA GLU A 211 -20.20 16.23 -1.79
C GLU A 211 -20.73 16.81 -3.11
N LEU A 212 -19.94 17.65 -3.77
CA LEU A 212 -20.22 18.21 -5.10
C LEU A 212 -19.73 17.30 -6.22
N GLY A 213 -19.28 16.08 -5.89
CA GLY A 213 -18.72 15.07 -6.78
C GLY A 213 -17.51 15.57 -7.57
N ARG A 214 -16.62 16.29 -6.91
CA ARG A 214 -15.30 16.68 -7.45
C ARG A 214 -14.24 15.79 -6.81
N VAL A 215 -13.35 15.24 -7.64
CA VAL A 215 -12.23 14.44 -7.16
C VAL A 215 -11.20 15.36 -6.49
N ALA A 216 -10.85 15.05 -5.25
CA ALA A 216 -9.86 15.79 -4.50
C ALA A 216 -8.45 15.55 -5.08
N GLN A 217 -7.67 16.62 -5.19
CA GLN A 217 -6.28 16.52 -5.61
C GLN A 217 -5.45 15.81 -4.51
N PRO A 218 -4.59 14.83 -4.84
CA PRO A 218 -3.80 14.09 -3.87
C PRO A 218 -3.00 14.99 -2.91
N ASP A 219 -2.39 16.06 -3.43
CA ASP A 219 -1.59 17.00 -2.63
C ASP A 219 -2.42 17.75 -1.59
N LYS A 220 -3.67 18.10 -1.94
CA LYS A 220 -4.60 18.74 -1.00
C LYS A 220 -5.04 17.79 0.10
N LEU A 221 -5.27 16.52 -0.24
CA LEU A 221 -5.55 15.49 0.76
C LEU A 221 -4.35 15.28 1.69
N LEU A 222 -3.15 15.20 1.14
CA LEU A 222 -1.92 15.11 1.92
C LEU A 222 -1.78 16.31 2.86
N GLY A 223 -1.98 17.53 2.36
CA GLY A 223 -1.95 18.76 3.15
C GLY A 223 -2.97 18.74 4.30
N LEU A 224 -4.21 18.35 4.02
CA LEU A 224 -5.29 18.26 5.01
C LEU A 224 -4.99 17.22 6.10
N ILE A 225 -4.56 16.01 5.72
CA ILE A 225 -4.20 14.94 6.65
C ILE A 225 -2.98 15.35 7.49
N SER A 226 -1.98 15.96 6.86
CA SER A 226 -0.76 16.46 7.49
C SER A 226 -1.06 17.54 8.53
N ALA A 227 -1.85 18.55 8.16
CA ALA A 227 -2.26 19.62 9.07
C ALA A 227 -3.04 19.07 10.28
N HIS A 228 -3.88 18.04 10.09
CA HIS A 228 -4.57 17.37 11.18
C HIS A 228 -3.58 16.68 12.13
N GLN A 229 -2.59 15.96 11.60
CA GLN A 229 -1.60 15.25 12.42
C GLN A 229 -0.66 16.21 13.16
N ILE A 230 -0.09 17.21 12.47
CA ILE A 230 0.84 18.19 13.06
C ILE A 230 0.20 18.95 14.23
N ARG A 231 -1.08 19.31 14.12
CA ARG A 231 -1.83 19.97 15.21
C ARG A 231 -1.97 19.11 16.46
N ARG A 232 -1.94 17.77 16.32
CA ARG A 232 -2.09 16.82 17.44
C ARG A 232 -0.75 16.35 18.00
N LYS A 233 0.24 16.19 17.12
CA LYS A 233 1.59 15.72 17.43
C LYS A 233 2.54 16.54 16.57
N LYS A 234 3.50 17.24 17.17
CA LYS A 234 4.51 18.04 16.45
C LYS A 234 5.47 17.14 15.67
N GLU A 235 4.99 16.56 14.58
CA GLU A 235 5.68 15.57 13.76
C GLU A 235 6.15 16.17 12.43
N VAL A 236 7.11 15.49 11.80
CA VAL A 236 7.65 15.84 10.48
C VAL A 236 6.91 15.06 9.42
N VAL A 237 6.50 15.72 8.34
CA VAL A 237 5.86 15.10 7.18
C VAL A 237 6.89 14.91 6.08
N VAL A 238 6.96 13.68 5.54
CA VAL A 238 7.82 13.34 4.41
C VAL A 238 6.95 13.24 3.16
N THR A 239 7.38 13.85 2.06
CA THR A 239 6.68 13.84 0.76
C THR A 239 7.66 13.76 -0.40
N THR A 240 7.18 13.46 -1.61
CA THR A 240 7.98 13.43 -2.83
C THR A 240 8.12 14.83 -3.44
N VAL A 241 9.09 15.00 -4.35
CA VAL A 241 9.32 16.27 -5.06
C VAL A 241 8.16 16.70 -5.97
N ASP A 242 7.34 15.73 -6.38
CA ASP A 242 6.20 15.95 -7.28
C ASP A 242 4.93 16.39 -6.54
N ALA A 243 4.93 16.32 -5.19
CA ALA A 243 3.83 16.84 -4.40
C ALA A 243 3.74 18.36 -4.57
N GLY A 244 2.62 18.84 -5.10
CA GLY A 244 2.40 20.25 -5.38
C GLY A 244 2.64 21.14 -4.17
N ILE A 245 3.35 22.27 -4.39
CA ILE A 245 3.81 23.27 -3.40
C ILE A 245 2.65 24.05 -2.73
N SER A 246 1.41 23.53 -2.78
CA SER A 246 0.31 24.08 -1.99
C SER A 246 0.51 23.93 -0.47
N GLN A 247 1.51 23.15 -0.02
CA GLN A 247 1.91 23.05 1.38
C GLN A 247 2.53 24.33 1.97
N GLU A 248 2.88 25.35 1.17
CA GLU A 248 3.41 26.62 1.69
C GLU A 248 2.33 27.67 2.04
N GLN A 249 1.05 27.49 1.69
CA GLN A 249 0.07 28.58 1.81
C GLN A 249 -0.92 28.55 2.97
N GLU A 250 -0.92 27.56 3.87
CA GLU A 250 -1.94 27.57 4.95
C GLU A 250 -1.47 27.59 6.40
N HIS A 251 -0.22 27.37 6.78
CA HIS A 251 0.21 27.57 8.17
C HIS A 251 1.68 28.01 8.30
N VAL A 252 1.94 29.30 8.06
CA VAL A 252 2.90 30.03 8.90
C VAL A 252 2.23 30.16 10.28
N VAL A 253 2.45 29.17 11.15
CA VAL A 253 2.23 29.34 12.58
C VAL A 253 3.60 29.44 13.20
N GLU A 254 3.91 30.63 13.70
CA GLU A 254 5.11 30.97 14.45
C GLU A 254 5.43 29.89 15.50
N GLY A 255 6.60 29.27 15.39
CA GLY A 255 7.00 28.24 16.33
C GLY A 255 8.18 27.38 15.92
N GLY A 256 9.26 28.00 15.43
CA GLY A 256 10.61 27.42 15.41
C GLY A 256 10.83 26.24 14.46
N LEU A 257 11.28 26.54 13.25
CA LEU A 257 11.92 25.56 12.36
C LEU A 257 13.41 25.40 12.75
N PRO A 258 13.92 24.18 12.93
CA PRO A 258 15.29 23.86 12.58
C PRO A 258 15.34 23.55 11.09
N SER A 259 15.96 24.46 10.35
CA SER A 259 16.42 24.34 8.97
C SER A 259 17.11 23.01 8.66
N TYR A 260 16.59 22.21 7.72
CA TYR A 260 17.40 21.34 6.85
C TYR A 260 16.61 20.94 5.59
N TRP A 261 16.29 21.91 4.74
CA TRP A 261 15.96 21.64 3.34
C TRP A 261 17.25 21.71 2.54
N LYS A 262 17.86 20.56 2.23
CA LYS A 262 18.98 20.51 1.28
C LYS A 262 18.63 19.76 0.01
N LYS A 263 18.35 20.58 -1.00
CA LYS A 263 18.40 20.39 -2.45
C LYS A 263 19.75 19.85 -3.00
N GLU A 264 20.61 19.25 -2.17
CA GLU A 264 22.00 18.88 -2.54
C GLU A 264 22.24 17.38 -2.78
N PHE A 265 21.31 16.47 -2.41
CA PHE A 265 21.57 15.04 -2.60
C PHE A 265 21.47 14.61 -4.07
N TRP A 266 20.57 15.21 -4.85
CA TRP A 266 20.40 14.86 -6.27
C TRP A 266 21.36 15.58 -7.23
N LEU A 267 21.88 16.76 -6.89
CA LEU A 267 22.85 17.47 -7.74
C LEU A 267 24.26 16.84 -7.67
N ARG A 268 24.66 16.31 -6.51
CA ARG A 268 25.97 15.63 -6.36
C ARG A 268 26.06 14.28 -7.09
N GLU A 269 24.96 13.55 -7.25
CA GLU A 269 24.94 12.29 -8.02
C GLU A 269 25.00 12.55 -9.55
N ARG A 270 24.43 13.69 -10.01
CA ARG A 270 24.45 14.07 -11.44
C ARG A 270 25.80 14.63 -11.89
N GLU A 271 26.50 15.37 -11.03
CA GLU A 271 27.88 15.84 -11.30
C GLU A 271 28.91 14.70 -11.20
N ARG A 272 28.71 13.72 -10.30
CA ARG A 272 29.58 12.53 -10.23
C ARG A 272 29.46 11.62 -11.44
N THR A 273 28.29 11.50 -12.04
CA THR A 273 28.07 10.64 -13.22
C THR A 273 28.55 11.28 -14.53
N HIS A 274 28.55 12.61 -14.63
CA HIS A 274 29.07 13.32 -15.82
C HIS A 274 30.60 13.54 -15.79
N SER A 275 31.24 13.62 -14.61
CA SER A 275 32.71 13.78 -14.51
C SER A 275 33.49 12.48 -14.78
N SER A 276 32.86 11.30 -14.69
CA SER A 276 33.54 10.01 -14.87
C SER A 276 33.40 9.40 -16.27
N SER A 277 32.53 9.93 -17.13
CA SER A 277 32.35 9.48 -18.51
C SER A 277 33.24 10.22 -19.53
N GLU A 278 33.75 11.42 -19.22
CA GLU A 278 34.63 12.18 -20.13
C GLU A 278 36.13 11.94 -19.90
N ALA A 279 36.53 11.27 -18.81
CA ALA A 279 37.94 11.04 -18.46
C ALA A 279 38.52 9.68 -18.92
N ARG A 280 37.77 8.83 -19.65
CA ARG A 280 38.22 7.50 -20.10
C ARG A 280 38.33 7.31 -21.63
N CYS A 281 38.23 8.38 -22.43
CA CYS A 281 38.38 8.32 -23.89
C CYS A 281 39.55 9.13 -24.46
N LYS A 282 40.60 9.43 -23.68
CA LYS A 282 41.74 10.25 -24.15
C LYS A 282 43.15 9.71 -23.93
N ASN A 283 43.33 8.46 -23.49
CA ASN A 283 44.65 7.81 -23.47
C ASN A 283 44.50 6.39 -24.03
N ASP A 284 44.57 6.27 -25.36
CA ASP A 284 45.06 5.09 -26.08
C ASP A 284 45.16 5.48 -27.56
N SER A 285 46.33 6.04 -27.90
CA SER A 285 46.85 6.23 -29.26
C SER A 285 48.36 6.10 -29.19
#